data_AF-A0A540KQ94-F1
#
_entry.id   AF-A0A540KQ94-F1
#
_cell.length_a   1.000
_cell.length_b   1.000
_cell.length_c   1.000
_cell.angle_alpha   90.00
_cell.angle_beta   90.00
_cell.angle_gamma   90.00
#
_symmetry.space_group_name_H-M   'P 1'
#
loop_
_entity.id
_entity.type
_entity.pdbx_description
1 polymer ?
#
loop_
_entity_poly.entity_id
_entity_poly.type
_entity_poly.pdbx_seq_one_letter_code
_entity_poly.pdbx_strand_id
1 'polypeptide(L)'
;MDAAACSRVLPQINLSHSDHRLSTGRSGPASFRSSKRLLVPKQLTVSCSTPIDKRNDMFGVSHCSKKNPVGEVLCPAGVCTYGGTAVESHSHAAEEKVGVLLLNLGGPETLNDVQPFLFNLFADPDIIRLPRLFRFLQQPLAKLISVLRAPKSKEGYAAIGGGSPLRKITNEQANELGKTLESKDLPVSVYVGMRYWYPFTEEAVQQIKKDRITRLVVLPLYPQFSISTTGSSVRVLQDIFRKDAYLSRMPVSIINSWYQREGYIKSMANLISKELESFSEPAEVRLMFLLNICFKFLRNGSFDAIKFHSLFGL
;
A
#
# COMPACT_ATOMS: atom_id res chain seq x y z
N MET A 1 -2.55 -15.77 14.99
CA MET A 1 -2.94 -16.64 13.86
C MET A 1 -3.80 -15.82 12.89
N ASP A 2 -3.85 -16.26 11.64
CA ASP A 2 -4.76 -15.85 10.56
C ASP A 2 -4.92 -14.35 10.25
N ALA A 3 -4.01 -13.86 9.40
CA ALA A 3 -4.23 -12.67 8.56
C ALA A 3 -4.28 -13.11 7.09
N ALA A 4 -5.43 -13.65 6.67
CA ALA A 4 -5.58 -14.26 5.35
C ALA A 4 -5.66 -13.25 4.20
N ALA A 5 -5.06 -13.63 3.08
CA ALA A 5 -4.81 -12.85 1.87
C ALA A 5 -6.00 -12.05 1.29
N CYS A 6 -5.71 -10.85 0.79
CA CYS A 6 -6.49 -10.22 -0.30
C CYS A 6 -5.57 -9.60 -1.36
N SER A 7 -4.79 -10.44 -2.03
CA SER A 7 -4.15 -10.11 -3.31
C SER A 7 -4.93 -10.79 -4.43
N ARG A 8 -5.43 -10.01 -5.41
CA ARG A 8 -6.07 -10.53 -6.62
C ARG A 8 -5.45 -9.92 -7.86
N VAL A 9 -4.96 -10.79 -8.73
CA VAL A 9 -4.67 -10.47 -10.14
C VAL A 9 -6.01 -10.31 -10.86
N LEU A 10 -6.11 -9.34 -11.77
CA LEU A 10 -7.29 -9.13 -12.63
C LEU A 10 -6.90 -9.17 -14.11
N PRO A 11 -7.39 -10.13 -14.90
CA PRO A 11 -7.48 -9.98 -16.35
C PRO A 11 -8.65 -9.04 -16.73
N GLN A 12 -8.60 -8.44 -17.91
CA GLN A 12 -9.67 -7.57 -18.42
C GLN A 12 -10.76 -8.36 -19.17
N ILE A 13 -12.02 -7.94 -19.02
CA ILE A 13 -13.14 -8.23 -19.94
C ILE A 13 -13.91 -6.92 -20.18
N ASN A 14 -14.56 -6.81 -21.35
CA ASN A 14 -15.10 -5.58 -21.92
C ASN A 14 -16.40 -5.03 -21.28
N LEU A 15 -16.64 -3.75 -21.57
CA LEU A 15 -17.93 -3.06 -21.39
C LEU A 15 -19.03 -3.63 -22.31
N SER A 16 -20.27 -3.57 -21.84
CA SER A 16 -21.44 -3.35 -22.70
C SER A 16 -22.42 -2.42 -21.98
N HIS A 17 -23.09 -1.54 -22.73
CA HIS A 17 -24.13 -0.65 -22.23
C HIS A 17 -25.51 -1.27 -22.44
N SER A 18 -26.44 -1.00 -21.53
CA SER A 18 -27.86 -0.96 -21.84
C SER A 18 -28.52 0.14 -20.99
N ASP A 19 -29.15 1.10 -21.66
CA ASP A 19 -29.93 2.16 -21.01
C ASP A 19 -31.33 1.64 -20.67
N HIS A 20 -31.88 2.03 -19.52
CA HIS A 20 -33.34 2.10 -19.36
C HIS A 20 -33.75 3.35 -18.56
N ARG A 21 -34.89 3.92 -18.94
CA ARG A 21 -35.35 5.24 -18.48
C ARG A 21 -36.05 5.21 -17.12
N LEU A 22 -35.85 6.33 -16.41
CA LEU A 22 -36.84 7.04 -15.58
C LEU A 22 -38.28 6.52 -15.61
N SER A 23 -38.86 6.32 -14.43
CA SER A 23 -40.26 6.64 -14.15
C SER A 23 -40.35 7.47 -12.87
N THR A 24 -41.32 8.39 -12.80
CA THR A 24 -41.46 9.37 -11.71
C THR A 24 -42.58 8.96 -10.75
N GLY A 25 -42.30 8.99 -9.44
CA GLY A 25 -43.29 8.87 -8.36
C GLY A 25 -43.15 10.03 -7.38
N ARG A 26 -44.26 10.54 -6.83
CA ARG A 26 -44.31 11.79 -6.03
C ARG A 26 -45.23 11.61 -4.82
N SER A 27 -45.02 12.44 -3.78
CA SER A 27 -45.67 12.43 -2.46
C SER A 27 -45.23 11.27 -1.53
N GLY A 28 -45.19 11.43 -0.21
CA GLY A 28 -45.41 12.62 0.62
C GLY A 28 -44.83 12.44 2.04
N PRO A 29 -44.63 13.50 2.83
CA PRO A 29 -43.93 13.41 4.12
C PRO A 29 -44.84 12.99 5.28
N ALA A 30 -44.27 12.22 6.22
CA ALA A 30 -44.82 12.01 7.56
C ALA A 30 -43.71 12.28 8.60
N SER A 31 -44.07 12.90 9.73
CA SER A 31 -43.10 13.42 10.71
C SER A 31 -43.52 13.07 12.14
N PHE A 32 -42.53 12.69 12.96
CA PHE A 32 -42.63 12.44 14.41
C PHE A 32 -43.56 11.23 14.78
N ARG A 33 -43.47 10.59 15.95
CA ARG A 33 -42.77 10.95 17.21
C ARG A 33 -42.40 9.71 18.04
N SER A 34 -41.36 9.86 18.87
CA SER A 34 -41.15 9.20 20.18
C SER A 34 -40.94 7.68 20.30
N SER A 35 -39.85 7.33 20.99
CA SER A 35 -39.76 6.30 22.03
C SER A 35 -40.15 4.85 21.73
N LYS A 36 -39.14 3.98 21.67
CA LYS A 36 -39.12 2.74 22.46
C LYS A 36 -37.69 2.35 22.85
N ARG A 37 -37.55 1.73 24.03
CA ARG A 37 -36.28 1.37 24.68
C ARG A 37 -36.00 -0.12 24.47
N LEU A 38 -34.74 -0.49 24.24
CA LEU A 38 -34.14 -1.83 24.33
C LEU A 38 -34.88 -3.00 23.64
N LEU A 39 -34.23 -3.61 22.64
CA LEU A 39 -34.22 -5.07 22.46
C LEU A 39 -33.05 -5.50 21.57
N VAL A 40 -32.37 -6.59 21.94
CA VAL A 40 -31.24 -7.18 21.19
C VAL A 40 -31.63 -8.58 20.70
N PRO A 41 -31.68 -8.82 19.38
CA PRO A 41 -31.51 -10.15 18.80
C PRO A 41 -30.01 -10.36 18.54
N LYS A 42 -29.31 -11.21 19.31
CA LYS A 42 -29.14 -12.66 19.09
C LYS A 42 -28.72 -13.05 17.67
N GLN A 43 -27.66 -13.86 17.62
CA GLN A 43 -26.99 -14.40 16.43
C GLN A 43 -27.96 -15.12 15.49
N LEU A 44 -27.71 -15.03 14.18
CA LEU A 44 -28.02 -16.11 13.24
C LEU A 44 -26.71 -16.79 12.82
N THR A 45 -26.60 -18.07 13.17
CA THR A 45 -25.61 -18.97 12.59
C THR A 45 -26.12 -19.44 11.22
N VAL A 46 -25.27 -19.42 10.20
CA VAL A 46 -25.58 -20.01 8.89
C VAL A 46 -24.50 -21.03 8.53
N SER A 47 -24.93 -22.25 8.25
CA SER A 47 -24.06 -23.40 7.96
C SER A 47 -24.63 -24.25 6.83
N CYS A 48 -23.87 -24.36 5.73
CA CYS A 48 -24.00 -25.38 4.67
C CYS A 48 -22.60 -25.54 4.06
N SER A 49 -21.90 -26.67 4.21
CA SER A 49 -22.14 -28.02 3.65
C SER A 49 -21.81 -28.11 2.15
N THR A 50 -20.67 -28.74 1.84
CA THR A 50 -20.19 -29.06 0.49
C THR A 50 -20.86 -30.31 -0.09
N PRO A 51 -21.15 -30.37 -1.40
CA PRO A 51 -21.31 -31.62 -2.12
C PRO A 51 -19.94 -32.17 -2.59
N ILE A 52 -19.71 -33.46 -2.37
CA ILE A 52 -18.75 -34.27 -3.14
C ILE A 52 -19.60 -35.17 -4.04
N ASP A 53 -19.21 -35.36 -5.30
CA ASP A 53 -19.66 -36.51 -6.09
C ASP A 53 -18.52 -37.05 -6.98
N LYS A 54 -18.64 -38.32 -7.37
CA LYS A 54 -17.71 -39.07 -8.21
C LYS A 54 -18.49 -39.97 -9.16
N ARG A 55 -18.08 -40.06 -10.43
CA ARG A 55 -18.20 -41.28 -11.26
C ARG A 55 -17.27 -41.28 -12.46
N ASN A 56 -17.08 -42.46 -13.02
CA ASN A 56 -16.15 -42.77 -14.10
C ASN A 56 -16.80 -42.62 -15.49
N ASP A 57 -15.96 -42.40 -16.51
CA ASP A 57 -15.70 -43.32 -17.65
C ASP A 57 -15.05 -42.53 -18.81
N MET A 58 -14.41 -43.09 -19.84
CA MET A 58 -13.58 -44.29 -20.06
C MET A 58 -12.98 -44.14 -21.48
N PHE A 59 -11.94 -44.92 -21.85
CA PHE A 59 -11.26 -44.99 -23.16
C PHE A 59 -10.27 -43.86 -23.55
N GLY A 60 -9.13 -44.28 -24.12
CA GLY A 60 -8.07 -43.42 -24.67
C GLY A 60 -6.75 -44.19 -24.87
N VAL A 61 -6.32 -44.41 -26.11
CA VAL A 61 -5.29 -45.41 -26.50
C VAL A 61 -4.45 -44.85 -27.67
N SER A 62 -3.14 -45.09 -27.82
CA SER A 62 -2.20 -45.97 -27.08
C SER A 62 -1.09 -45.12 -26.37
N HIS A 63 0.21 -45.39 -26.24
CA HIS A 63 1.18 -46.34 -26.86
C HIS A 63 2.28 -46.73 -25.86
N CYS A 64 2.95 -47.87 -26.06
CA CYS A 64 4.10 -48.33 -25.27
C CYS A 64 5.30 -48.67 -26.16
N SER A 65 6.54 -48.34 -25.74
CA SER A 65 7.74 -49.18 -25.98
C SER A 65 9.00 -48.59 -25.32
N LYS A 66 9.59 -49.32 -24.35
CA LYS A 66 10.92 -49.95 -24.49
C LYS A 66 11.20 -50.86 -23.30
N LYS A 67 11.97 -51.93 -23.55
CA LYS A 67 12.28 -53.01 -22.59
C LYS A 67 13.68 -52.83 -22.00
N ASN A 68 13.90 -53.40 -20.82
CA ASN A 68 15.09 -54.23 -20.56
C ASN A 68 14.76 -55.29 -19.49
N PRO A 69 15.39 -56.48 -19.52
CA PRO A 69 15.09 -57.60 -18.62
C PRO A 69 16.09 -57.73 -17.46
N VAL A 70 15.74 -58.53 -16.43
CA VAL A 70 16.53 -59.63 -15.82
C VAL A 70 15.95 -60.03 -14.45
N GLY A 71 15.83 -61.35 -14.22
CA GLY A 71 16.12 -62.03 -12.95
C GLY A 71 15.29 -61.71 -11.69
N GLU A 72 14.46 -62.66 -11.28
CA GLU A 72 14.08 -62.84 -9.86
C GLU A 72 15.25 -63.43 -9.05
N VAL A 73 15.29 -63.19 -7.72
CA VAL A 73 15.45 -64.22 -6.66
C VAL A 73 15.35 -63.58 -5.26
N LEU A 74 15.03 -64.44 -4.27
CA LEU A 74 14.62 -64.18 -2.89
C LEU A 74 15.53 -63.28 -2.03
N CYS A 75 14.93 -62.67 -1.00
CA CYS A 75 15.62 -62.17 0.20
C CYS A 75 16.21 -63.33 1.04
N PRO A 76 17.21 -63.07 1.91
CA PRO A 76 16.84 -62.81 3.32
C PRO A 76 17.73 -61.78 4.07
N ALA A 77 17.33 -61.56 5.33
CA ALA A 77 17.92 -60.76 6.42
C ALA A 77 19.41 -60.35 6.37
N GLY A 78 19.68 -59.10 6.76
CA GLY A 78 21.00 -58.62 7.18
C GLY A 78 20.93 -57.24 7.84
N VAL A 79 21.33 -57.14 9.13
CA VAL A 79 21.51 -55.85 9.83
C VAL A 79 22.99 -55.49 9.79
N CYS A 80 23.31 -54.31 9.25
CA CYS A 80 24.63 -53.68 9.37
C CYS A 80 24.48 -52.21 9.73
N THR A 81 24.75 -51.88 10.99
CA THR A 81 24.96 -50.49 11.41
C THR A 81 26.35 -50.02 10.98
N TYR A 82 26.44 -48.86 10.33
CA TYR A 82 27.70 -48.15 10.16
C TYR A 82 27.56 -46.72 10.67
N GLY A 83 28.45 -46.32 11.58
CA GLY A 83 28.52 -44.96 12.10
C GLY A 83 29.09 -44.02 11.04
N GLY A 84 28.21 -43.35 10.29
CA GLY A 84 28.58 -42.19 9.48
C GLY A 84 28.68 -40.96 10.37
N THR A 85 29.78 -40.21 10.27
CA THR A 85 29.97 -38.94 10.97
C THR A 85 28.84 -37.96 10.66
N ALA A 86 28.33 -37.28 11.69
CA ALA A 86 27.46 -36.14 11.51
C ALA A 86 28.27 -34.97 10.91
N VAL A 87 28.38 -34.96 9.58
CA VAL A 87 28.81 -33.77 8.84
C VAL A 87 27.67 -32.77 8.93
N GLU A 88 27.74 -31.89 9.94
CA GLU A 88 26.86 -30.73 10.04
C GLU A 88 27.11 -29.83 8.83
N SER A 89 26.34 -30.09 7.78
CA SER A 89 26.27 -29.23 6.60
C SER A 89 25.58 -27.93 6.99
N HIS A 90 26.33 -27.04 7.63
CA HIS A 90 26.03 -25.62 7.71
C HIS A 90 26.11 -25.03 6.31
N SER A 91 25.10 -25.37 5.49
CA SER A 91 24.75 -24.58 4.32
C SER A 91 24.67 -23.12 4.75
N HIS A 92 25.42 -22.25 4.05
CA HIS A 92 25.38 -20.81 4.30
C HIS A 92 24.01 -20.28 3.86
N ALA A 93 23.01 -20.44 4.74
CA ALA A 93 21.76 -19.71 4.67
C ALA A 93 22.11 -18.23 4.69
N ALA A 94 21.79 -17.52 3.61
CA ALA A 94 22.07 -16.09 3.51
C ALA A 94 21.31 -15.36 4.63
N GLU A 95 22.05 -14.70 5.51
CA GLU A 95 21.55 -13.98 6.68
C GLU A 95 20.34 -13.11 6.30
N GLU A 96 19.18 -13.35 6.92
CA GLU A 96 17.95 -12.67 6.53
C GLU A 96 17.94 -11.22 7.05
N LYS A 97 18.12 -10.25 6.14
CA LYS A 97 18.14 -8.82 6.48
C LYS A 97 16.89 -8.16 5.93
N VAL A 98 16.01 -7.73 6.85
CA VAL A 98 14.72 -7.13 6.52
C VAL A 98 14.85 -5.61 6.52
N GLY A 99 14.47 -4.99 5.40
CA GLY A 99 14.38 -3.53 5.27
C GLY A 99 12.93 -3.06 5.32
N VAL A 100 12.71 -1.84 5.81
CA VAL A 100 11.43 -1.13 5.74
C VAL A 100 11.62 0.20 5.01
N LEU A 101 11.10 0.32 3.79
CA LEU A 101 11.12 1.56 3.01
C LEU A 101 9.83 2.36 3.23
N LEU A 102 9.94 3.47 3.97
CA LEU A 102 8.89 4.46 4.11
C LEU A 102 8.82 5.31 2.84
N LEU A 103 7.66 5.38 2.19
CA LEU A 103 7.46 6.22 1.00
C LEU A 103 6.57 7.43 1.30
N ASN A 104 7.05 8.64 1.00
CA ASN A 104 6.30 9.88 1.25
C ASN A 104 6.56 10.91 0.14
N LEU A 105 5.90 12.07 0.19
CA LEU A 105 5.89 13.06 -0.89
C LEU A 105 7.24 13.79 -1.00
N GLY A 106 7.89 14.02 0.13
CA GLY A 106 8.94 15.03 0.28
C GLY A 106 8.35 16.43 0.44
N GLY A 107 9.22 17.39 0.72
CA GLY A 107 8.86 18.80 0.82
C GLY A 107 10.12 19.66 0.84
N PRO A 108 10.07 20.90 0.34
CA PRO A 108 11.22 21.79 0.28
C PRO A 108 11.73 22.12 1.68
N GLU A 109 13.04 22.09 1.89
CA GLU A 109 13.63 22.34 3.22
C GLU A 109 13.86 23.83 3.46
N THR A 110 14.04 24.60 2.39
CA THR A 110 14.18 26.05 2.38
C THR A 110 13.24 26.72 1.37
N LEU A 111 13.07 28.04 1.49
CA LEU A 111 12.34 28.84 0.51
C LEU A 111 12.95 28.81 -0.91
N ASN A 112 14.20 28.40 -1.09
CA ASN A 112 14.81 28.29 -2.42
C ASN A 112 14.40 26.99 -3.13
N ASP A 113 14.21 25.91 -2.37
CA ASP A 113 13.85 24.59 -2.87
C ASP A 113 12.42 24.51 -3.44
N VAL A 114 11.57 25.49 -3.11
CA VAL A 114 10.14 25.52 -3.46
C VAL A 114 9.91 25.41 -4.98
N GLN A 115 10.67 26.11 -5.83
CA GLN A 115 10.48 26.01 -7.29
C GLN A 115 11.00 24.68 -7.85
N PRO A 116 12.21 24.19 -7.52
CA PRO A 116 12.67 22.83 -7.84
C PRO A 116 11.70 21.72 -7.39
N PHE A 117 11.20 21.78 -6.16
CA PHE A 117 10.20 20.84 -5.63
C PHE A 117 8.90 20.85 -6.45
N LEU A 118 8.34 22.04 -6.72
CA LEU A 118 7.13 22.17 -7.55
C LEU A 118 7.37 21.70 -8.99
N PHE A 119 8.59 21.86 -9.53
CA PHE A 119 8.95 21.34 -10.84
C PHE A 119 8.90 19.81 -10.86
N ASN A 120 9.52 19.15 -9.89
CA ASN A 120 9.48 17.69 -9.74
C ASN A 120 8.04 17.17 -9.60
N LEU A 121 7.21 17.87 -8.82
CA LEU A 121 5.79 17.54 -8.61
C LEU A 121 4.96 17.63 -9.90
N PHE A 122 5.13 18.67 -10.72
CA PHE A 122 4.35 18.86 -11.95
C PHE A 122 4.94 18.13 -13.17
N ALA A 123 6.22 17.75 -13.12
CA ALA A 123 6.85 16.89 -14.12
C ALA A 123 6.31 15.44 -14.08
N ASP A 124 5.71 15.03 -12.97
CA ASP A 124 5.15 13.68 -12.81
C ASP A 124 3.88 13.47 -13.66
N PRO A 125 3.88 12.52 -14.61
CA PRO A 125 2.70 12.18 -15.39
C PRO A 125 1.59 11.51 -14.57
N ASP A 126 1.81 11.07 -13.32
CA ASP A 126 0.72 10.65 -12.43
C ASP A 126 0.05 11.82 -11.68
N ILE A 127 0.65 13.01 -11.66
CA ILE A 127 0.04 14.25 -11.16
C ILE A 127 -0.66 15.00 -12.29
N ILE A 128 0.05 15.32 -13.38
CA ILE A 128 -0.51 15.98 -14.57
C ILE A 128 -0.51 15.01 -15.76
N ARG A 129 -1.64 14.36 -16.01
CA ARG A 129 -1.82 13.41 -17.12
C ARG A 129 -2.11 14.12 -18.45
N LEU A 130 -1.05 14.49 -19.18
CA LEU A 130 -1.16 14.91 -20.58
C LEU A 130 -1.53 13.75 -21.52
N PRO A 131 -2.26 13.99 -22.63
CA PRO A 131 -2.49 12.99 -23.68
C PRO A 131 -1.17 12.48 -24.27
N ARG A 132 -1.13 11.21 -24.75
CA ARG A 132 0.11 10.57 -25.24
C ARG A 132 0.86 11.41 -26.28
N LEU A 133 0.12 12.01 -27.22
CA LEU A 133 0.66 12.89 -28.29
C LEU A 133 1.42 14.10 -27.73
N PHE A 134 1.00 14.66 -26.60
CA PHE A 134 1.56 15.88 -26.01
C PHE A 134 2.52 15.62 -24.85
N ARG A 135 2.94 14.37 -24.62
CA ARG A 135 3.84 14.01 -23.50
C ARG A 135 5.17 14.77 -23.52
N PHE A 136 5.67 15.16 -24.70
CA PHE A 136 6.89 15.97 -24.83
C PHE A 136 6.75 17.36 -24.18
N LEU A 137 5.54 17.89 -24.04
CA LEU A 137 5.26 19.17 -23.37
C LEU A 137 5.23 19.07 -21.84
N GLN A 138 5.37 17.88 -21.24
CA GLN A 138 5.30 17.69 -19.79
C GLN A 138 6.34 18.54 -19.04
N GLN A 139 7.60 18.54 -19.50
CA GLN A 139 8.69 19.26 -18.84
C GLN A 139 8.61 20.79 -19.02
N PRO A 140 8.34 21.34 -20.24
CA PRO A 140 8.01 22.75 -20.40
C PRO A 140 6.82 23.22 -19.54
N LEU A 141 5.74 22.43 -19.50
CA LEU A 141 4.56 22.74 -18.71
C LEU A 141 4.85 22.71 -17.21
N ALA A 142 5.61 21.73 -16.72
CA ALA A 142 6.06 21.66 -15.34
C ALA A 142 6.91 22.87 -14.94
N LYS A 143 7.83 23.33 -15.82
CA LYS A 143 8.64 24.53 -15.56
C LYS A 143 7.78 25.79 -15.52
N LEU A 144 6.85 25.96 -16.45
CA LEU A 144 5.92 27.09 -16.46
C LEU A 144 5.04 27.13 -15.19
N ILE A 145 4.36 26.02 -14.85
CA ILE A 145 3.47 25.95 -13.68
C ILE A 145 4.26 26.15 -12.38
N SER A 146 5.45 25.54 -12.24
CA SER A 146 6.25 25.69 -11.02
C SER A 146 6.81 27.09 -10.83
N VAL A 147 7.23 27.78 -11.90
CA VAL A 147 7.64 29.20 -11.83
C VAL A 147 6.45 30.08 -11.43
N LEU A 148 5.30 29.92 -12.06
CA LEU A 148 4.09 30.72 -11.76
C LEU A 148 3.54 30.48 -10.34
N ARG A 149 3.71 29.27 -9.78
CA ARG A 149 3.23 28.93 -8.42
C ARG A 149 4.25 29.20 -7.32
N ALA A 150 5.53 29.31 -7.63
CA ALA A 150 6.59 29.45 -6.63
C ALA A 150 6.39 30.62 -5.65
N PRO A 151 5.99 31.85 -6.03
CA PRO A 151 5.84 32.96 -5.09
C PRO A 151 4.83 32.66 -3.96
N LYS A 152 3.59 32.33 -4.33
CA LYS A 152 2.53 31.97 -3.39
C LYS A 152 2.83 30.72 -2.55
N SER A 153 3.60 29.77 -3.10
CA SER A 153 4.08 28.63 -2.31
C SER A 153 5.19 29.02 -1.33
N LYS A 154 6.11 29.93 -1.70
CA LYS A 154 7.14 30.46 -0.77
C LYS A 154 6.51 31.23 0.38
N GLU A 155 5.48 32.04 0.13
CA GLU A 155 4.69 32.71 1.19
C GLU A 155 4.14 31.70 2.21
N GLY A 156 3.52 30.62 1.72
CA GLY A 156 2.99 29.55 2.58
C GLY A 156 4.06 28.80 3.38
N TYR A 157 5.23 28.53 2.79
CA TYR A 157 6.35 27.92 3.52
C TYR A 157 7.00 28.90 4.51
N ALA A 158 7.07 30.19 4.20
CA ALA A 158 7.60 31.21 5.11
C ALA A 158 6.74 31.34 6.37
N ALA A 159 5.42 31.33 6.22
CA ALA A 159 4.46 31.39 7.33
C ALA A 159 4.55 30.21 8.32
N ILE A 160 5.16 29.07 7.92
CA ILE A 160 5.39 27.90 8.80
C ILE A 160 6.86 27.69 9.20
N GLY A 161 7.71 28.72 9.06
CA GLY A 161 9.11 28.69 9.50
C GLY A 161 10.16 28.53 8.39
N GLY A 162 9.78 28.70 7.11
CA GLY A 162 10.71 28.76 5.99
C GLY A 162 10.90 27.47 5.19
N GLY A 163 10.28 26.37 5.60
CA GLY A 163 10.45 25.04 4.98
C GLY A 163 9.39 24.03 5.43
N SER A 164 9.46 22.81 4.89
CA SER A 164 8.55 21.72 5.23
C SER A 164 9.11 20.87 6.39
N PRO A 165 8.38 20.72 7.51
CA PRO A 165 8.81 19.83 8.60
C PRO A 165 8.71 18.33 8.25
N LEU A 166 8.16 17.98 7.07
CA LEU A 166 7.79 16.62 6.70
C LEU A 166 8.98 15.64 6.74
N ARG A 167 10.17 16.04 6.27
CA ARG A 167 11.35 15.17 6.29
C ARG A 167 11.82 14.89 7.73
N LYS A 168 11.85 15.91 8.59
CA LYS A 168 12.22 15.77 10.01
C LYS A 168 11.28 14.80 10.71
N ILE A 169 9.97 15.01 10.60
CA ILE A 169 8.94 14.15 11.19
C ILE A 169 9.00 12.73 10.62
N THR A 170 9.24 12.57 9.31
CA THR A 170 9.39 11.24 8.68
C THR A 170 10.63 10.50 9.20
N ASN A 171 11.75 11.20 9.44
CA ASN A 171 12.96 10.60 10.02
C ASN A 171 12.74 10.23 11.50
N GLU A 172 12.05 11.07 12.28
CA GLU A 172 11.67 10.78 13.66
C GLU A 172 10.79 9.52 13.71
N GLN A 173 9.78 9.42 12.83
CA GLN A 173 8.94 8.22 12.67
C GLN A 173 9.75 6.98 12.24
N ALA A 174 10.74 7.13 11.36
CA ALA A 174 11.60 6.03 10.93
C ALA A 174 12.46 5.48 12.09
N ASN A 175 13.03 6.38 12.90
CA ASN A 175 13.85 6.03 14.05
C ASN A 175 13.03 5.31 15.13
N GLU A 176 11.86 5.83 15.50
CA GLU A 176 11.00 5.18 16.49
C GLU A 176 10.40 3.87 15.98
N LEU A 177 10.12 3.74 14.67
CA LEU A 177 9.72 2.47 14.08
C LEU A 177 10.83 1.42 14.17
N GLY A 178 12.09 1.80 13.90
CA GLY A 178 13.25 0.91 14.06
C GLY A 178 13.36 0.38 15.48
N LYS A 179 13.45 1.28 16.47
CA LYS A 179 13.48 0.93 17.91
C LYS A 179 12.31 0.04 18.33
N THR A 180 11.10 0.31 17.84
CA THR A 180 9.86 -0.42 18.19
C THR A 180 9.79 -1.82 17.58
N LEU A 181 10.61 -2.12 16.58
CA LEU A 181 10.74 -3.46 15.99
C LEU A 181 11.95 -4.20 16.58
N GLU A 182 13.07 -3.50 16.80
CA GLU A 182 14.22 -3.99 17.56
C GLU A 182 13.83 -4.46 18.96
N SER A 183 12.98 -3.70 19.68
CA SER A 183 12.43 -4.08 20.99
C SER A 183 11.38 -5.21 20.95
N LYS A 184 11.26 -5.91 19.83
CA LYS A 184 10.39 -7.09 19.60
C LYS A 184 11.15 -8.22 18.90
N ASP A 185 12.49 -8.20 19.01
CA ASP A 185 13.41 -9.16 18.40
C ASP A 185 13.30 -9.21 16.85
N LEU A 186 12.88 -8.09 16.24
CA LEU A 186 12.79 -7.89 14.79
C LEU A 186 13.75 -6.76 14.35
N PRO A 187 15.06 -7.00 14.31
CA PRO A 187 16.03 -6.02 13.81
C PRO A 187 15.76 -5.73 12.33
N VAL A 188 15.40 -4.48 12.01
CA VAL A 188 15.15 -4.02 10.64
C VAL A 188 15.89 -2.73 10.34
N SER A 189 16.36 -2.58 9.10
CA SER A 189 16.89 -1.30 8.61
C SER A 189 15.75 -0.46 8.03
N VAL A 190 15.49 0.72 8.61
CA VAL A 190 14.41 1.62 8.15
C VAL A 190 14.99 2.69 7.23
N TYR A 191 14.35 2.87 6.08
CA TYR A 191 14.75 3.79 5.02
C TYR A 191 13.62 4.77 4.70
N VAL A 192 13.98 5.97 4.27
CA VAL A 192 13.02 7.00 3.85
C VAL A 192 13.25 7.30 2.37
N GLY A 193 12.22 7.12 1.55
CA GLY A 193 12.21 7.45 0.13
C GLY A 193 11.13 8.49 -0.16
N MET A 194 11.54 9.69 -0.55
CA MET A 194 10.65 10.77 -0.95
C MET A 194 10.41 10.75 -2.46
N ARG A 195 9.28 11.31 -2.90
CA ARG A 195 8.83 11.26 -4.30
C ARG A 195 9.26 12.47 -5.14
N TYR A 196 9.30 13.67 -4.56
CA TYR A 196 9.60 14.93 -5.28
C TYR A 196 10.69 15.79 -4.62
N TRP A 197 11.23 15.37 -3.47
CA TRP A 197 12.37 16.00 -2.80
C TRP A 197 13.34 14.96 -2.25
N TYR A 198 14.41 15.40 -1.57
CA TYR A 198 15.41 14.55 -0.94
C TYR A 198 14.94 13.95 0.41
N PRO A 199 15.42 12.77 0.82
CA PRO A 199 16.16 11.80 -0.01
C PRO A 199 15.20 11.13 -1.00
N PHE A 200 15.57 11.09 -2.28
CA PHE A 200 14.75 10.47 -3.31
C PHE A 200 14.64 8.96 -3.14
N THR A 201 13.61 8.37 -3.74
CA THR A 201 13.38 6.91 -3.71
C THR A 201 14.58 6.14 -4.28
N GLU A 202 15.24 6.69 -5.30
CA GLU A 202 16.46 6.20 -5.92
C GLU A 202 17.64 6.13 -4.93
N GLU A 203 17.82 7.15 -4.09
CA GLU A 203 18.90 7.23 -3.09
C GLU A 203 18.67 6.20 -1.97
N ALA A 204 17.44 6.11 -1.47
CA ALA A 204 17.03 5.10 -0.50
C ALA A 204 17.28 3.67 -1.01
N VAL A 205 17.01 3.43 -2.31
CA VAL A 205 17.24 2.13 -2.95
C VAL A 205 18.73 1.81 -3.12
N GLN A 206 19.62 2.77 -3.37
CA GLN A 206 21.06 2.47 -3.36
C GLN A 206 21.56 2.12 -1.95
N GLN A 207 21.02 2.75 -0.90
CA GLN A 207 21.37 2.40 0.48
C GLN A 207 20.84 0.99 0.87
N ILE A 208 19.60 0.65 0.50
CA ILE A 208 19.05 -0.73 0.62
C ILE A 208 19.97 -1.78 -0.04
N LYS A 209 20.53 -1.49 -1.22
CA LYS A 209 21.50 -2.37 -1.90
C LYS A 209 22.83 -2.47 -1.17
N LYS A 210 23.36 -1.33 -0.69
CA LYS A 210 24.63 -1.25 0.04
C LYS A 210 24.62 -2.05 1.34
N ASP A 211 23.48 -2.04 2.05
CA ASP A 211 23.27 -2.78 3.30
C ASP A 211 22.92 -4.27 3.07
N ARG A 212 22.78 -4.68 1.80
CA ARG A 212 22.48 -6.04 1.35
C ARG A 212 21.17 -6.63 1.89
N ILE A 213 20.13 -5.81 2.00
CA ILE A 213 18.78 -6.20 2.41
C ILE A 213 18.24 -7.34 1.54
N THR A 214 17.82 -8.45 2.17
CA THR A 214 17.34 -9.65 1.47
C THR A 214 15.82 -9.69 1.32
N ARG A 215 15.06 -8.91 2.09
CA ARG A 215 13.59 -8.76 1.98
C ARG A 215 13.18 -7.32 2.29
N LEU A 216 12.21 -6.78 1.55
CA LEU A 216 11.76 -5.39 1.72
C LEU A 216 10.26 -5.27 2.01
N VAL A 217 9.92 -4.57 3.09
CA VAL A 217 8.55 -4.06 3.32
C VAL A 217 8.50 -2.60 2.84
N VAL A 218 7.48 -2.26 2.05
CA VAL A 218 7.26 -0.90 1.54
C VAL A 218 6.02 -0.34 2.21
N LEU A 219 6.19 0.74 2.99
CA LEU A 219 5.14 1.42 3.74
C LEU A 219 4.98 2.87 3.25
N PRO A 220 4.06 3.13 2.31
CA PRO A 220 3.65 4.48 1.97
C PRO A 220 3.02 5.16 3.20
N LEU A 221 3.46 6.36 3.56
CA LEU A 221 2.95 7.13 4.69
C LEU A 221 1.61 7.84 4.40
N TYR A 222 0.82 7.25 3.49
CA TYR A 222 -0.55 7.66 3.17
C TYR A 222 -1.49 6.54 3.63
N PRO A 223 -2.32 6.76 4.67
CA PRO A 223 -3.23 5.72 5.17
C PRO A 223 -4.26 5.29 4.12
N GLN A 224 -4.74 6.25 3.31
CA GLN A 224 -5.64 6.04 2.18
C GLN A 224 -4.84 5.98 0.87
N PHE A 225 -5.15 5.01 0.01
CA PHE A 225 -4.51 4.87 -1.31
C PHE A 225 -5.02 5.93 -2.29
N SER A 226 -4.09 6.62 -2.97
CA SER A 226 -4.35 7.33 -4.24
C SER A 226 -3.32 6.93 -5.28
N ILE A 227 -3.72 6.89 -6.56
CA ILE A 227 -2.79 6.79 -7.69
C ILE A 227 -1.78 7.96 -7.69
N SER A 228 -2.21 9.15 -7.28
CA SER A 228 -1.37 10.36 -7.26
C SER A 228 -0.34 10.40 -6.11
N THR A 229 -0.36 9.43 -5.18
CA THR A 229 0.56 9.37 -4.03
C THR A 229 1.27 8.02 -3.97
N THR A 230 0.62 7.02 -3.34
CA THR A 230 1.11 5.64 -3.26
C THR A 230 1.34 5.05 -4.64
N GLY A 231 0.39 5.25 -5.58
CA GLY A 231 0.51 4.69 -6.93
C GLY A 231 1.69 5.21 -7.74
N SER A 232 2.03 6.50 -7.63
CA SER A 232 3.21 7.09 -8.28
C SER A 232 4.50 6.59 -7.66
N SER A 233 4.62 6.64 -6.33
CA SER A 233 5.83 6.23 -5.60
C SER A 233 6.15 4.73 -5.79
N VAL A 234 5.12 3.88 -5.76
CA VAL A 234 5.25 2.44 -6.06
C VAL A 234 5.60 2.21 -7.54
N ARG A 235 5.13 3.03 -8.48
CA ARG A 235 5.49 2.89 -9.90
C ARG A 235 6.96 3.19 -10.17
N VAL A 236 7.51 4.24 -9.54
CA VAL A 236 8.94 4.56 -9.58
C VAL A 236 9.75 3.41 -8.99
N LEU A 237 9.39 2.94 -7.79
CA LEU A 237 10.07 1.81 -7.14
C LEU A 237 10.07 0.55 -8.03
N GLN A 238 8.93 0.21 -8.65
CA GLN A 238 8.84 -0.94 -9.56
C GLN A 238 9.67 -0.76 -10.84
N ASP A 239 9.83 0.45 -11.37
CA ASP A 239 10.67 0.71 -12.54
C ASP A 239 12.16 0.55 -12.22
N ILE A 240 12.60 1.06 -11.06
CA ILE A 240 13.95 0.83 -10.54
C ILE A 240 14.21 -0.68 -10.34
N PHE A 241 13.28 -1.38 -9.67
CA PHE A 241 13.42 -2.80 -9.37
C PHE A 241 13.48 -3.70 -10.62
N ARG A 242 12.71 -3.39 -11.68
CA ARG A 242 12.76 -4.13 -12.95
C ARG A 242 14.09 -3.99 -13.69
N LYS A 243 14.85 -2.92 -13.43
CA LYS A 243 16.11 -2.59 -14.12
C LYS A 243 17.36 -3.12 -13.41
N ASP A 244 17.21 -3.67 -12.20
CA ASP A 244 18.31 -4.10 -11.35
C ASP A 244 18.23 -5.61 -11.07
N ALA A 245 19.29 -6.34 -11.40
CA ALA A 245 19.33 -7.81 -11.35
C ALA A 245 19.29 -8.40 -9.92
N TYR A 246 19.57 -7.58 -8.90
CA TYR A 246 19.49 -7.95 -7.49
C TYR A 246 18.09 -7.63 -6.94
N LEU A 247 17.63 -6.39 -7.14
CA LEU A 247 16.32 -5.94 -6.64
C LEU A 247 15.14 -6.69 -7.28
N SER A 248 15.23 -7.03 -8.57
CA SER A 248 14.21 -7.81 -9.29
C SER A 248 13.95 -9.21 -8.72
N ARG A 249 14.86 -9.74 -7.87
CA ARG A 249 14.74 -11.05 -7.22
C ARG A 249 14.41 -10.95 -5.73
N MET A 250 14.50 -9.77 -5.12
CA MET A 250 14.20 -9.56 -3.70
C MET A 250 12.69 -9.70 -3.43
N PRO A 251 12.26 -10.47 -2.42
CA PRO A 251 10.87 -10.48 -1.97
C PRO A 251 10.45 -9.10 -1.45
N VAL A 252 9.42 -8.49 -2.07
CA VAL A 252 8.86 -7.20 -1.66
C VAL A 252 7.41 -7.34 -1.22
N SER A 253 7.06 -6.78 -0.06
CA SER A 253 5.68 -6.66 0.43
C SER A 253 5.26 -5.18 0.47
N ILE A 254 4.19 -4.80 -0.23
CA ILE A 254 3.74 -3.40 -0.35
C ILE A 254 2.43 -3.18 0.41
N ILE A 255 2.44 -2.27 1.38
CA ILE A 255 1.27 -1.92 2.19
C ILE A 255 0.47 -0.83 1.45
N ASN A 256 -0.46 -1.24 0.59
CA ASN A 256 -1.18 -0.30 -0.29
C ASN A 256 -2.05 0.74 0.46
N SER A 257 -2.63 0.38 1.60
CA SER A 257 -3.46 1.26 2.44
C SER A 257 -3.57 0.72 3.86
N TRP A 258 -3.63 1.60 4.86
CA TRP A 258 -3.63 1.25 6.29
C TRP A 258 -4.53 2.15 7.17
N TYR A 259 -5.40 2.96 6.56
CA TYR A 259 -6.44 3.76 7.22
C TYR A 259 -7.27 3.00 8.29
N GLN A 260 -7.60 1.72 8.08
CA GLN A 260 -8.35 0.89 9.04
C GLN A 260 -7.52 0.33 10.22
N ARG A 261 -6.24 0.68 10.36
CA ARG A 261 -5.41 0.19 11.49
C ARG A 261 -5.84 0.89 12.78
N GLU A 262 -6.19 0.10 13.79
CA GLU A 262 -6.64 0.56 15.12
C GLU A 262 -5.73 1.65 15.70
N GLY A 263 -4.41 1.46 15.68
CA GLY A 263 -3.44 2.45 16.19
C GLY A 263 -3.47 3.81 15.48
N TYR A 264 -3.82 3.84 14.18
CA TYR A 264 -4.02 5.09 13.44
C TYR A 264 -5.35 5.76 13.84
N ILE A 265 -6.44 4.99 13.85
CA ILE A 265 -7.77 5.48 14.26
C ILE A 265 -7.71 6.05 15.69
N LYS A 266 -7.08 5.31 16.62
CA LYS A 266 -6.88 5.73 18.01
C LYS A 266 -6.01 6.97 18.13
N SER A 267 -4.95 7.09 17.32
CA SER A 267 -4.11 8.31 17.31
C SER A 267 -4.90 9.53 16.82
N MET A 268 -5.69 9.39 15.76
CA MET A 268 -6.57 10.45 15.26
C MET A 268 -7.64 10.83 16.28
N ALA A 269 -8.30 9.84 16.90
CA ALA A 269 -9.31 10.05 17.94
C ALA A 269 -8.72 10.78 19.15
N ASN A 270 -7.56 10.35 19.66
CA ASN A 270 -6.89 11.00 20.78
C ASN A 270 -6.54 12.47 20.49
N LEU A 271 -6.09 12.79 19.27
CA LEU A 271 -5.81 14.18 18.86
C LEU A 271 -7.10 15.02 18.82
N ILE A 272 -8.19 14.47 18.29
CA ILE A 272 -9.50 15.14 18.24
C ILE A 272 -10.04 15.36 19.66
N SER A 273 -10.00 14.36 20.53
CA SER A 273 -10.45 14.48 21.93
C SER A 273 -9.65 15.55 22.69
N LYS A 274 -8.32 15.55 22.57
CA LYS A 274 -7.46 16.55 23.20
C LYS A 274 -7.75 17.98 22.70
N GLU A 275 -8.05 18.14 21.42
CA GLU A 275 -8.42 19.46 20.88
C GLU A 275 -9.81 19.90 21.40
N LEU A 276 -10.77 18.97 21.48
CA LEU A 276 -12.11 19.21 22.03
C LEU A 276 -12.08 19.64 23.51
N GLU A 277 -11.14 19.14 24.31
CA GLU A 277 -10.91 19.56 25.71
C GLU A 277 -10.55 21.06 25.86
N SER A 278 -10.17 21.76 24.78
CA SER A 278 -9.90 23.20 24.81
C SER A 278 -11.13 24.09 24.66
N PHE A 279 -12.28 23.52 24.28
CA PHE A 279 -13.54 24.26 24.08
C PHE A 279 -14.40 24.26 25.35
N SER A 280 -15.08 25.37 25.62
CA SER A 280 -16.02 25.49 26.74
C SER A 280 -17.24 24.58 26.62
N GLU A 281 -17.68 24.31 25.38
CA GLU A 281 -18.89 23.53 25.07
C GLU A 281 -18.59 22.46 23.99
N PRO A 282 -17.80 21.40 24.32
CA PRO A 282 -17.33 20.44 23.32
C PRO A 282 -18.44 19.70 22.54
N ALA A 283 -19.64 19.62 23.12
CA ALA A 283 -20.80 18.96 22.51
C ALA A 283 -21.41 19.75 21.32
N GLU A 284 -21.16 21.06 21.21
CA GLU A 284 -21.64 21.88 20.09
C GLU A 284 -20.64 21.94 18.91
N VAL A 285 -19.41 21.46 19.12
CA VAL A 285 -18.32 21.54 18.14
C VAL A 285 -18.58 20.64 16.93
N ARG A 286 -18.79 21.25 15.77
CA ARG A 286 -18.91 20.53 14.48
C ARG A 286 -17.54 20.19 13.91
N LEU A 287 -17.14 18.93 14.04
CA LEU A 287 -15.95 18.38 13.39
C LEU A 287 -16.12 18.36 11.86
N MET A 288 -15.13 18.88 11.13
CA MET A 288 -15.12 18.93 9.66
C MET A 288 -13.83 18.29 9.10
N PHE A 289 -13.94 17.08 8.57
CA PHE A 289 -12.80 16.35 8.00
C PHE A 289 -12.58 16.72 6.53
N LEU A 290 -11.50 17.46 6.25
CA LEU A 290 -11.16 17.95 4.92
C LEU A 290 -10.13 17.06 4.21
N LEU A 291 -10.53 16.37 3.14
CA LEU A 291 -9.63 15.81 2.14
C LEU A 291 -10.02 16.32 0.75
N ASN A 292 -9.04 16.86 0.01
CA ASN A 292 -9.25 17.41 -1.34
C ASN A 292 -8.44 16.61 -2.37
N ILE A 293 -9.13 16.01 -3.33
CA ILE A 293 -8.54 15.21 -4.41
C ILE A 293 -9.16 15.60 -5.74
N CYS A 294 -8.35 15.71 -6.79
CA CYS A 294 -8.83 16.09 -8.12
C CYS A 294 -9.90 15.10 -8.62
N PHE A 295 -11.06 15.64 -9.02
CA PHE A 295 -12.25 14.89 -9.45
C PHE A 295 -11.98 13.84 -10.55
N LYS A 296 -10.96 14.08 -11.39
CA LYS A 296 -10.53 13.15 -12.44
C LYS A 296 -9.90 11.85 -11.91
N PHE A 297 -9.43 11.82 -10.66
CA PHE A 297 -9.03 10.58 -9.98
C PHE A 297 -10.25 9.85 -9.40
N LEU A 298 -11.20 10.56 -8.78
CA LEU A 298 -12.45 9.98 -8.26
C LEU A 298 -13.21 9.23 -9.36
N ARG A 299 -13.44 9.88 -10.52
CA ARG A 299 -14.18 9.28 -11.65
C ARG A 299 -13.48 8.08 -12.31
N ASN A 300 -12.20 7.85 -11.98
CA ASN A 300 -11.41 6.73 -12.49
C ASN A 300 -11.14 5.67 -11.40
N GLY A 301 -11.92 5.65 -10.30
CA GLY A 301 -11.73 4.73 -9.17
C GLY A 301 -10.35 4.83 -8.51
N SER A 302 -9.64 5.95 -8.73
CA SER A 302 -8.21 6.10 -8.43
C SER A 302 -7.92 6.64 -7.03
N PHE A 303 -8.98 7.08 -6.33
CA PHE A 303 -9.04 7.25 -4.88
C PHE A 303 -10.41 6.73 -4.44
N ASP A 304 -10.44 5.97 -3.35
CA ASP A 304 -11.67 5.37 -2.85
C ASP A 304 -12.32 6.26 -1.79
N ALA A 305 -13.21 7.16 -2.23
CA ALA A 305 -13.92 8.06 -1.35
C ALA A 305 -14.85 7.34 -0.36
N ILE A 306 -15.32 6.13 -0.70
CA ILE A 306 -16.16 5.30 0.18
C ILE A 306 -15.32 4.83 1.37
N LYS A 307 -14.06 4.45 1.15
CA LYS A 307 -13.11 4.12 2.23
C LYS A 307 -12.85 5.30 3.18
N PHE A 308 -12.80 6.53 2.69
CA PHE A 308 -12.69 7.70 3.58
C PHE A 308 -13.93 7.90 4.45
N HIS A 309 -15.13 7.80 3.86
CA HIS A 309 -16.40 7.89 4.59
C HIS A 309 -16.50 6.81 5.69
N SER A 310 -16.09 5.58 5.37
CA SER A 310 -16.11 4.44 6.30
C SER A 310 -15.22 4.60 7.54
N LEU A 311 -14.31 5.59 7.59
CA LEU A 311 -13.48 5.86 8.77
C LEU A 311 -14.26 6.63 9.87
N PHE A 312 -15.32 7.35 9.49
CA PHE A 312 -15.99 8.32 10.38
C PHE A 312 -17.45 7.97 10.70
N GLY A 313 -17.99 6.88 10.17
CA GLY A 313 -19.28 6.32 10.61
C GLY A 313 -20.51 7.19 10.32
N LEU A 314 -20.51 7.86 9.15
CA LEU A 314 -21.68 8.50 8.54
C LEU A 314 -22.33 7.56 7.51
#